data_AF-F3GKZ8-F1
#
_entry.id   AF-F3GKZ8-F1
#
_cell.length_a   1.000
_cell.length_b   1.000
_cell.length_c   1.000
_cell.angle_alpha   90.00
_cell.angle_beta   90.00
_cell.angle_gamma   90.00
#
_symmetry.space_group_name_H-M   'P 1'
#
loop_
_entity.id
_entity.type
_entity.pdbx_description
1 polymer ?
#
loop_
_entity_poly.entity_id
_entity_poly.type
_entity_poly.pdbx_seq_one_letter_code
_entity_poly.pdbx_strand_id
1 'polypeptide(L)'
;MRSKLRPLSELVRQADALGAGDLSVRLNVTSNDEIGQLSGSFNKMSEALSSMVSHIRTAAQEVSTRANALSGLSGGAFEGMEQQSGEITSMAGAVEEFSATSMNIADNMGNTERLAQENAQQTRIGRTSMEEASSSLQQIATSLSSTAKVIDTLGQRSQEIGSIVGVITSI
;
A
#
# COMPACT_ATOMS: atom_id res chain seq x y z
N MET A 1 37.04 -84.97 15.97
CA MET A 1 36.94 -83.55 16.41
C MET A 1 36.88 -82.52 15.28
N ARG A 2 37.54 -82.69 14.11
CA ARG A 2 37.50 -81.70 13.00
C ARG A 2 36.12 -81.45 12.33
N SER A 3 35.16 -82.37 12.47
CA SER A 3 33.81 -82.22 11.89
C SER A 3 32.93 -81.20 12.63
N LYS A 4 33.11 -81.04 13.95
CA LYS A 4 32.30 -80.16 14.81
C LYS A 4 32.69 -78.67 14.72
N LEU A 5 33.80 -78.32 14.04
CA LEU A 5 34.32 -76.94 13.93
C LEU A 5 33.98 -76.23 12.61
N ARG A 6 33.48 -76.96 11.59
CA ARG A 6 33.09 -76.38 10.30
C ARG A 6 32.06 -75.25 10.41
N PRO A 7 30.99 -75.38 11.21
CA PRO A 7 30.01 -74.30 11.36
C PRO A 7 30.62 -73.01 11.95
N LEU A 8 31.63 -73.13 12.80
CA LEU A 8 32.30 -71.98 13.41
C LEU A 8 33.20 -71.25 12.40
N SER A 9 33.91 -71.98 11.54
CA SER A 9 34.68 -71.37 10.45
C SER A 9 33.79 -70.65 9.43
N GLU A 10 32.59 -71.18 9.18
CA GLU A 10 31.61 -70.53 8.31
C GLU A 10 31.05 -69.26 8.94
N LEU A 11 30.77 -69.28 10.25
CA LEU A 11 30.37 -68.09 11.00
C LEU A 11 31.41 -66.98 10.93
N VAL A 12 32.69 -67.29 11.16
CA VAL A 12 33.77 -66.30 11.05
C VAL A 12 33.81 -65.70 9.64
N ARG A 13 33.75 -66.53 8.60
CA ARG A 13 33.75 -66.05 7.21
C ARG A 13 32.56 -65.13 6.91
N GLN A 14 31.35 -65.49 7.37
CA GLN A 14 30.17 -64.64 7.14
C GLN A 14 30.22 -63.37 7.99
N ALA A 15 30.79 -63.41 9.20
CA ALA A 15 30.99 -62.23 10.02
C ALA A 15 32.00 -61.26 9.40
N ASP A 16 33.09 -61.77 8.82
CA ASP A 16 34.05 -60.95 8.07
C ASP A 16 33.38 -60.30 6.85
N ALA A 17 32.56 -61.05 6.11
CA ALA A 17 31.81 -60.53 4.98
C ALA A 17 30.76 -59.47 5.38
N LEU A 18 30.04 -59.70 6.48
CA LEU A 18 29.12 -58.72 7.07
C LEU A 18 29.86 -57.44 7.49
N GLY A 19 31.03 -57.58 8.12
CA GLY A 19 31.90 -56.47 8.51
C GLY A 19 32.47 -55.71 7.30
N ALA A 20 32.68 -56.39 6.17
CA ALA A 20 33.05 -55.78 4.90
C ALA A 20 31.88 -55.09 4.16
N GLY A 21 30.65 -55.19 4.70
CA GLY A 21 29.47 -54.50 4.18
C GLY A 21 28.52 -55.37 3.35
N ASP A 22 28.76 -56.68 3.23
CA ASP A 22 27.81 -57.59 2.62
C ASP A 22 26.68 -57.94 3.60
N LEU A 23 25.61 -57.14 3.58
CA LEU A 23 24.43 -57.34 4.44
C LEU A 23 23.49 -58.46 3.94
N SER A 24 23.83 -59.13 2.82
CA SER A 24 23.07 -60.24 2.27
C SER A 24 23.47 -61.59 2.88
N VAL A 25 24.60 -61.64 3.60
CA VAL A 25 25.13 -62.88 4.18
C VAL A 25 24.20 -63.47 5.22
N ARG A 26 24.02 -64.79 5.15
CA ARG A 26 23.22 -65.57 6.10
C ARG A 26 23.93 -66.89 6.41
N LEU A 27 23.74 -67.38 7.63
CA LEU A 27 24.18 -68.70 8.08
C LEU A 27 23.01 -69.68 8.05
N ASN A 28 23.28 -70.92 7.63
CA ASN A 28 22.29 -71.99 7.69
C ASN A 28 22.21 -72.57 9.10
N VAL A 29 21.01 -72.63 9.68
CA VAL A 29 20.79 -73.17 11.03
C VAL A 29 20.57 -74.68 10.92
N THR A 30 21.61 -75.46 11.26
CA THR A 30 21.64 -76.92 11.05
C THR A 30 21.60 -77.75 12.32
N SER A 31 21.61 -77.10 13.50
CA SER A 31 21.59 -77.75 14.82
C SER A 31 20.73 -76.96 15.80
N ASN A 32 20.28 -77.60 16.88
CA ASN A 32 19.53 -76.99 17.98
C ASN A 32 20.40 -76.71 19.23
N ASP A 33 21.73 -76.85 19.09
CA ASP A 33 22.71 -76.55 20.13
C ASP A 33 23.10 -75.05 20.13
N GLU A 34 24.08 -74.69 20.95
CA GLU A 34 24.59 -73.32 21.08
C GLU A 34 25.08 -72.74 19.75
N ILE A 35 25.59 -73.58 18.84
CA ILE A 35 26.03 -73.16 17.51
C ILE A 35 24.84 -72.80 16.62
N GLY A 36 23.75 -73.57 16.72
CA GLY A 36 22.47 -73.24 16.07
C GLY A 36 21.90 -71.90 16.54
N GLN A 37 21.88 -71.68 17.86
CA GLN A 37 21.40 -70.42 18.46
C GLN A 37 22.27 -69.21 18.05
N LEU A 38 23.59 -69.39 17.97
CA LEU A 38 24.52 -68.37 17.53
C LEU A 38 24.31 -68.00 16.05
N SER A 39 24.14 -68.99 15.16
CA SER A 39 23.79 -68.77 13.75
C SER A 39 22.47 -68.00 13.59
N GLY A 40 21.46 -68.34 14.40
CA GLY A 40 20.19 -67.61 14.42
C GLY A 40 20.35 -66.15 14.88
N SER A 41 21.16 -65.91 15.90
CA SER A 41 21.45 -64.56 16.40
C SER A 41 22.24 -63.73 15.39
N PHE A 42 23.20 -64.34 14.70
CA PHE A 42 23.94 -63.70 13.60
C PHE A 42 23.01 -63.26 12.47
N ASN A 43 22.08 -64.12 12.04
CA ASN A 43 21.11 -63.77 11.00
C ASN A 43 20.22 -62.59 11.40
N LYS A 44 19.75 -62.56 12.65
CA LYS A 44 18.97 -61.42 13.18
C LYS A 44 19.79 -60.12 13.18
N MET A 45 21.07 -60.18 13.55
CA MET A 45 21.96 -59.02 13.52
C MET A 45 22.19 -58.53 12.09
N SER A 46 22.47 -59.43 11.15
CA SER A 46 22.65 -59.12 9.73
C SER A 46 21.38 -58.49 9.12
N GLU A 47 20.19 -59.01 9.48
CA GLU A 47 18.90 -58.44 9.08
C GLU A 47 18.68 -57.04 9.66
N ALA A 48 18.95 -56.84 10.96
CA ALA A 48 18.83 -55.53 11.60
C ALA A 48 19.77 -54.48 10.98
N LEU A 49 21.02 -54.85 10.68
CA LEU A 49 21.96 -53.97 9.97
C LEU A 49 21.49 -53.64 8.56
N SER A 50 21.01 -54.65 7.81
CA SER A 50 20.43 -54.44 6.47
C SER A 50 19.26 -53.47 6.48
N SER A 51 18.33 -53.63 7.43
CA SER A 51 17.19 -52.73 7.62
C SER A 51 17.65 -51.32 7.98
N MET A 52 18.62 -51.17 8.89
CA MET A 52 19.16 -49.87 9.28
C MET A 52 19.81 -49.13 8.11
N VAL A 53 20.63 -49.82 7.31
CA VAL A 53 21.27 -49.22 6.12
C VAL A 53 20.23 -48.85 5.06
N SER A 54 19.19 -49.67 4.89
CA SER A 54 18.06 -49.34 4.02
C SER A 54 17.34 -48.06 4.48
N HIS A 55 17.05 -47.93 5.77
CA HIS A 55 16.44 -46.72 6.33
C HIS A 55 17.33 -45.48 6.16
N ILE A 56 18.65 -45.61 6.40
CA ILE A 56 19.61 -44.51 6.20
C ILE A 56 19.61 -44.06 4.73
N ARG A 57 19.61 -45.02 3.78
CA ARG A 57 19.57 -44.72 2.35
C ARG A 57 18.28 -43.97 1.97
N THR A 58 17.14 -44.42 2.47
CA THR A 58 15.84 -43.77 2.24
C THR A 58 15.84 -42.36 2.82
N ALA A 59 16.29 -42.18 4.07
CA ALA A 59 16.37 -40.87 4.70
C ALA A 59 17.29 -39.91 3.93
N ALA A 60 18.45 -40.38 3.45
CA ALA A 60 19.35 -39.58 2.63
C ALA A 60 18.70 -39.15 1.30
N GLN A 61 17.93 -40.04 0.67
CA GLN A 61 17.19 -39.73 -0.57
C GLN A 61 16.08 -38.68 -0.32
N GLU A 62 15.36 -38.81 0.79
CA GLU A 62 14.36 -37.81 1.19
C GLU A 62 15.00 -36.44 1.45
N VAL A 63 16.11 -36.39 2.18
CA VAL A 63 16.87 -35.14 2.42
C VAL A 63 17.30 -34.51 1.10
N SER A 64 17.87 -35.30 0.18
CA SER A 64 18.28 -34.82 -1.15
C SER A 64 17.09 -34.25 -1.94
N THR A 65 15.95 -34.92 -1.90
CA THR A 65 14.72 -34.48 -2.59
C THR A 65 14.21 -33.16 -2.01
N ARG A 66 14.18 -33.05 -0.67
CA ARG A 66 13.77 -31.82 0.03
C ARG A 66 14.73 -30.66 -0.22
N ALA A 67 16.03 -30.92 -0.27
CA ALA A 67 17.04 -29.91 -0.57
C ALA A 67 16.88 -29.34 -1.99
N ASN A 68 16.59 -30.19 -2.97
CA ASN A 68 16.30 -29.73 -4.35
C ASN A 68 15.00 -28.92 -4.41
N ALA A 69 13.93 -29.36 -3.74
CA ALA A 69 12.69 -28.61 -3.66
C ALA A 69 12.89 -27.25 -2.99
N LEU A 70 13.67 -27.19 -1.91
CA LEU A 70 14.02 -25.95 -1.22
C LEU A 70 14.82 -25.01 -2.13
N SER A 71 15.79 -25.54 -2.90
CA SER A 71 16.55 -24.75 -3.86
C SER A 71 15.65 -24.13 -4.94
N GLY A 72 14.66 -24.88 -5.44
CA GLY A 72 13.68 -24.35 -6.39
C GLY A 72 12.81 -23.27 -5.78
N LEU A 73 12.33 -23.48 -4.55
CA LEU A 73 11.55 -22.48 -3.81
C LEU A 73 12.36 -21.20 -3.56
N SER A 74 13.63 -21.33 -3.17
CA SER A 74 14.54 -20.19 -2.99
C SER A 74 14.79 -19.44 -4.29
N GLY A 75 14.88 -20.13 -5.43
CA GLY A 75 14.97 -19.50 -6.75
C GLY A 75 13.73 -18.64 -7.07
N GLY A 76 12.54 -19.21 -6.92
CA GLY A 76 11.30 -18.46 -7.13
C GLY A 76 11.10 -17.29 -6.14
N ALA A 77 11.56 -17.45 -4.90
CA ALA A 77 11.56 -16.36 -3.92
C ALA A 77 12.50 -15.21 -4.32
N PHE A 78 13.66 -15.52 -4.92
CA PHE A 78 14.59 -14.51 -5.43
C PHE A 78 13.97 -13.73 -6.61
N GLU A 79 13.36 -14.42 -7.57
CA GLU A 79 12.63 -13.79 -8.68
C GLU A 79 11.51 -12.88 -8.17
N GLY A 80 10.73 -13.36 -7.18
CA GLY A 80 9.69 -12.55 -6.54
C GLY A 80 10.23 -11.30 -5.84
N MET A 81 11.40 -11.41 -5.21
CA MET A 81 12.07 -10.27 -4.57
C MET A 81 12.57 -9.24 -5.59
N GLU A 82 13.06 -9.68 -6.74
CA GLU A 82 13.46 -8.78 -7.84
C GLU A 82 12.26 -8.01 -8.40
N GLN A 83 11.12 -8.68 -8.61
CA GLN A 83 9.88 -8.03 -9.01
C GLN A 83 9.41 -7.01 -7.96
N GLN A 84 9.38 -7.40 -6.68
CA GLN A 84 8.99 -6.52 -5.59
C GLN A 84 9.89 -5.28 -5.49
N SER A 85 11.20 -5.43 -5.74
CA SER A 85 12.12 -4.29 -5.79
C SER A 85 11.78 -3.31 -6.91
N GLY A 86 11.37 -3.82 -8.08
CA GLY A 86 10.90 -2.99 -9.20
C GLY A 86 9.61 -2.22 -8.87
N GLU A 87 8.66 -2.89 -8.20
CA GLU A 87 7.42 -2.26 -7.74
C GLU A 87 7.69 -1.16 -6.71
N ILE A 88 8.60 -1.39 -5.76
CA ILE A 88 9.03 -0.38 -4.77
C ILE A 88 9.65 0.84 -5.46
N THR A 89 10.48 0.62 -6.49
CA THR A 89 11.09 1.72 -7.25
C THR A 89 10.04 2.55 -7.98
N SER A 90 9.04 1.89 -8.57
CA SER A 90 7.92 2.56 -9.25
C SER A 90 7.05 3.34 -8.27
N MET A 91 6.79 2.77 -7.09
CA MET A 91 6.07 3.45 -6.01
C MET A 91 6.83 4.67 -5.50
N ALA A 92 8.15 4.60 -5.37
CA ALA A 92 8.97 5.75 -5.00
C ALA A 92 8.82 6.90 -6.02
N GLY A 93 8.82 6.59 -7.32
CA GLY A 93 8.55 7.58 -8.37
C GLY A 93 7.15 8.19 -8.27
N ALA A 94 6.12 7.38 -8.00
CA ALA A 94 4.76 7.88 -7.78
C ALA A 94 4.65 8.78 -6.55
N VAL A 95 5.41 8.50 -5.48
CA VAL A 95 5.48 9.36 -4.29
C VAL A 95 6.15 10.70 -4.60
N GLU A 96 7.20 10.71 -5.42
CA GLU A 96 7.84 11.96 -5.88
C GLU A 96 6.86 12.81 -6.70
N GLU A 97 6.14 12.19 -7.65
CA GLU A 97 5.11 12.88 -8.46
C GLU A 97 3.95 13.41 -7.58
N PHE A 98 3.52 12.62 -6.60
CA PHE A 98 2.48 13.03 -5.66
C PHE A 98 2.94 14.21 -4.79
N SER A 99 4.20 14.21 -4.34
CA SER A 99 4.80 15.32 -3.59
C SER A 99 4.85 16.60 -4.44
N ALA A 100 5.28 16.48 -5.70
CA ALA A 100 5.30 17.60 -6.64
C ALA A 100 3.90 18.17 -6.87
N THR A 101 2.90 17.30 -7.07
CA THR A 101 1.50 17.69 -7.25
C THR A 101 0.96 18.40 -6.01
N SER A 102 1.27 17.90 -4.81
CA SER A 102 0.86 18.50 -3.55
C SER A 102 1.44 19.91 -3.36
N MET A 103 2.69 20.13 -3.76
CA MET A 103 3.31 21.47 -3.75
C MET A 103 2.62 22.43 -4.74
N ASN A 104 2.29 21.97 -5.95
CA ASN A 104 1.54 22.78 -6.92
C ASN A 104 0.14 23.16 -6.40
N ILE A 105 -0.54 22.24 -5.71
CA ILE A 105 -1.84 22.52 -5.09
C ILE A 105 -1.68 23.59 -3.99
N ALA A 106 -0.65 23.48 -3.14
CA ALA A 106 -0.39 24.46 -2.10
C ALA A 106 -0.12 25.87 -2.67
N ASP A 107 0.68 25.96 -3.73
CA ASP A 107 0.96 27.23 -4.41
C ASP A 107 -0.32 27.85 -5.01
N ASN A 108 -1.14 27.03 -5.67
CA ASN A 108 -2.41 27.48 -6.24
C ASN A 108 -3.41 27.94 -5.16
N MET A 109 -3.42 27.28 -4.00
CA MET A 109 -4.21 27.74 -2.85
C MET A 109 -3.72 29.10 -2.34
N GLY A 110 -2.40 29.33 -2.25
CA GLY A 110 -1.85 30.65 -1.90
C GLY A 110 -2.24 31.75 -2.88
N ASN A 111 -2.22 31.45 -4.19
CA ASN A 111 -2.71 32.37 -5.21
C ASN A 111 -4.21 32.66 -5.09
N THR A 112 -5.01 31.63 -4.80
CA THR A 112 -6.46 31.76 -4.59
C THR A 112 -6.79 32.62 -3.37
N GLU A 113 -6.04 32.44 -2.27
CA GLU A 113 -6.18 33.28 -1.07
C GLU A 113 -5.90 34.75 -1.38
N ARG A 114 -4.80 35.04 -2.10
CA ARG A 114 -4.46 36.39 -2.53
C ARG A 114 -5.57 37.02 -3.38
N LEU A 115 -6.09 36.30 -4.37
CA LEU A 115 -7.19 36.77 -5.22
C LEU A 115 -8.46 37.04 -4.41
N ALA A 116 -8.77 36.20 -3.41
CA ALA A 116 -9.91 36.42 -2.53
C ALA A 116 -9.75 37.69 -1.68
N GLN A 117 -8.54 37.95 -1.16
CA GLN A 117 -8.22 39.18 -0.43
C GLN A 117 -8.34 40.43 -1.31
N GLU A 118 -7.80 40.38 -2.53
CA GLU A 118 -7.93 41.47 -3.52
C GLU A 118 -9.40 41.76 -3.86
N ASN A 119 -10.21 40.72 -4.07
CA ASN A 119 -11.64 40.87 -4.35
C ASN A 119 -12.41 41.47 -3.16
N ALA A 120 -12.08 41.04 -1.93
CA ALA A 120 -12.65 41.63 -0.72
C ALA A 120 -12.31 43.12 -0.59
N GLN A 121 -11.08 43.51 -0.90
CA GLN A 121 -10.67 44.92 -0.95
C GLN A 121 -11.44 45.69 -2.02
N GLN A 122 -11.55 45.15 -3.24
CA GLN A 122 -12.27 45.80 -4.34
C GLN A 122 -13.75 45.98 -4.01
N THR A 123 -14.37 44.99 -3.37
CA THR A 123 -15.76 45.07 -2.89
C THR A 123 -15.92 46.17 -1.84
N ARG A 124 -14.96 46.34 -0.92
CA ARG A 124 -14.98 47.42 0.07
C ARG A 124 -14.86 48.81 -0.56
N ILE A 125 -14.02 48.95 -1.59
CA ILE A 125 -13.91 50.17 -2.39
C ILE A 125 -15.26 50.45 -3.07
N GLY A 126 -15.82 49.46 -3.77
CA GLY A 126 -17.11 49.59 -4.46
C GLY A 126 -18.26 49.98 -3.52
N ARG A 127 -18.32 49.41 -2.31
CA ARG A 127 -19.30 49.80 -1.28
C ARG A 127 -19.17 51.27 -0.92
N THR A 128 -17.95 51.77 -0.76
CA THR A 128 -17.69 53.18 -0.42
C THR A 128 -18.18 54.11 -1.53
N SER A 129 -17.87 53.79 -2.80
CA SER A 129 -18.36 54.57 -3.94
C SER A 129 -19.89 54.56 -4.07
N MET A 130 -20.54 53.44 -3.73
CA MET A 130 -22.00 53.37 -3.69
C MET A 130 -22.61 54.22 -2.57
N GLU A 131 -21.97 54.30 -1.41
CA GLU A 131 -22.39 55.17 -0.30
C GLU A 131 -22.29 56.66 -0.70
N GLU A 132 -21.20 57.06 -1.37
CA GLU A 132 -21.02 58.42 -1.90
C GLU A 132 -22.07 58.77 -2.97
N ALA A 133 -22.34 57.85 -3.90
CA ALA A 133 -23.36 58.02 -4.92
C ALA A 133 -24.76 58.16 -4.30
N SER A 134 -25.08 57.36 -3.29
CA SER A 134 -26.35 57.44 -2.55
C SER A 134 -26.50 58.79 -1.84
N SER A 135 -25.45 59.28 -1.18
CA SER A 135 -25.44 60.60 -0.55
C SER A 135 -25.67 61.73 -1.56
N SER A 136 -25.01 61.64 -2.72
CA SER A 136 -25.17 62.61 -3.81
C SER A 136 -26.60 62.62 -4.36
N LEU A 137 -27.23 61.45 -4.55
CA LEU A 137 -28.63 61.34 -4.94
C LEU A 137 -29.58 61.95 -3.91
N GLN A 138 -29.30 61.80 -2.61
CA GLN A 138 -30.09 62.42 -1.54
C GLN A 138 -30.01 63.95 -1.59
N GLN A 139 -28.82 64.51 -1.89
CA GLN A 139 -28.64 65.96 -2.07
C GLN A 139 -29.38 66.48 -3.31
N ILE A 140 -29.35 65.73 -4.42
CA ILE A 140 -30.09 66.06 -5.64
C ILE A 140 -31.60 66.07 -5.36
N ALA A 141 -32.12 65.04 -4.69
CA ALA A 141 -33.54 64.96 -4.33
C ALA A 141 -33.97 66.15 -3.47
N THR A 142 -33.14 66.56 -2.50
CA THR A 142 -33.37 67.73 -1.65
C THR A 142 -33.40 69.03 -2.46
N SER A 143 -32.45 69.21 -3.37
CA SER A 143 -32.36 70.38 -4.25
C SER A 143 -33.55 70.47 -5.22
N LEU A 144 -34.00 69.32 -5.74
CA LEU A 144 -35.18 69.23 -6.60
C LEU A 144 -36.46 69.61 -5.84
N SER A 145 -36.61 69.14 -4.59
CA SER A 145 -37.72 69.52 -3.72
C SER A 145 -37.75 71.04 -3.44
N SER A 146 -36.59 71.64 -3.17
CA SER A 146 -36.48 73.10 -3.00
C SER A 146 -36.88 73.85 -4.28
N THR A 147 -36.38 73.41 -5.43
CA THR A 147 -36.73 74.00 -6.73
C THR A 147 -38.22 73.94 -7.00
N ALA A 148 -38.87 72.80 -6.74
CA ALA A 148 -40.31 72.64 -6.89
C ALA A 148 -41.09 73.64 -6.03
N LYS A 149 -40.65 73.90 -4.78
CA LYS A 149 -41.27 74.88 -3.89
C LYS A 149 -41.15 76.33 -4.40
N VAL A 150 -40.01 76.66 -5.01
CA VAL A 150 -39.80 77.97 -5.65
C VAL A 150 -40.72 78.13 -6.86
N ILE A 151 -40.85 77.10 -7.69
CA ILE A 151 -41.77 77.10 -8.85
C ILE A 151 -43.22 77.26 -8.39
N ASP A 152 -43.64 76.54 -7.34
CA ASP A 152 -45.00 76.66 -6.78
C ASP A 152 -45.28 78.09 -6.27
N THR A 153 -44.34 78.67 -5.52
CA THR A 153 -44.43 80.06 -5.03
C THR A 153 -44.51 81.07 -6.19
N LEU A 154 -43.72 80.86 -7.25
CA LEU A 154 -43.75 81.70 -8.44
C LEU A 154 -45.08 81.57 -9.20
N GLY A 155 -45.65 80.37 -9.25
CA GLY A 155 -46.98 80.11 -9.79
C GLY A 155 -48.06 80.88 -9.04
N GLN A 156 -48.05 80.83 -7.71
CA GLN A 156 -48.98 81.59 -6.86
C GLN A 156 -48.87 83.10 -7.09
N ARG A 157 -47.65 83.65 -7.09
CA ARG A 157 -47.42 85.09 -7.37
C ARG A 157 -47.87 85.49 -8.77
N SER A 158 -47.67 84.63 -9.78
CA SER A 158 -48.13 84.88 -11.15
C SER A 158 -49.67 84.93 -11.21
N GLN A 159 -50.36 84.09 -10.43
CA GLN A 159 -51.82 84.10 -10.33
C GLN A 159 -52.36 85.37 -9.63
N GLU A 160 -51.69 85.84 -8.59
CA GLU A 160 -52.00 87.12 -7.93
C GLU A 160 -51.85 88.29 -8.90
N ILE A 161 -50.73 88.35 -9.65
CA ILE A 161 -50.51 89.37 -10.69
C ILE A 161 -51.60 89.28 -11.76
N GLY A 162 -51.94 88.07 -12.22
CA GLY A 162 -53.02 87.85 -13.18
C GLY A 162 -54.37 88.39 -12.68
N SER A 163 -54.66 88.23 -11.39
CA SER A 163 -55.88 88.75 -10.76
C SER A 163 -55.89 90.28 -10.69
N ILE A 164 -54.74 90.92 -10.37
CA ILE A 164 -54.58 92.38 -10.39
C ILE A 164 -54.77 92.93 -11.81
N VAL A 165 -54.11 92.32 -12.80
CA VAL A 165 -54.26 92.71 -14.21
C VAL A 165 -55.72 92.57 -14.66
N GLY A 166 -56.39 91.48 -14.26
CA GLY A 166 -57.82 91.28 -14.53
C GLY A 166 -58.70 92.41 -14.00
N VAL A 167 -58.47 92.87 -12.76
CA VAL A 167 -59.17 94.04 -12.18
C VAL A 167 -58.87 95.32 -12.96
N ILE A 168 -57.61 95.56 -13.34
CA ILE A 168 -57.21 96.73 -14.14
C ILE A 168 -57.93 96.75 -15.49
N THR A 169 -58.08 95.60 -16.15
CA THR A 169 -58.80 95.47 -17.42
C THR A 169 -60.32 95.48 -17.30
N SER A 170 -60.87 95.40 -16.09
CA SER A 170 -62.32 95.40 -15.81
C SER A 170 -62.87 96.80 -15.43
N ILE A 171 -62.02 97.82 -15.44
CA ILE A 171 -62.33 99.24 -15.26
C ILE A 171 -62.26 99.92 -16.63
#